data_AF-A0A1W1D6W0-F1
#
_entry.id   AF-A0A1W1D6W0-F1
#
_cell.length_a   1.000
_cell.length_b   1.000
_cell.length_c   1.000
_cell.angle_alpha   90.00
_cell.angle_beta   90.00
_cell.angle_gamma   90.00
#
_symmetry.space_group_name_H-M   'P 1'
#
loop_
_entity.id
_entity.type
_entity.pdbx_description
1 polymer ?
#
loop_
_entity_poly.entity_id
_entity_poly.type
_entity_poly.pdbx_seq_one_letter_code
_entity_poly.pdbx_strand_id
1 'polypeptide(L)'
;MLIEVVYALEKKQTLLSLEVQQGTTLKQAIELSGILDTYPQIDLLKDKTGIFGKIAKLDAILREKDRVEIYRPLIADPKQVRKDRAAKGKTMRSSKKT
;
A
#
# COMPACT_ATOMS: atom_id res chain seq x y z
N MET A 1 -21.37 11.92 5.74
CA MET A 1 -21.20 10.93 4.65
C MET A 1 -20.28 9.84 5.15
N LEU A 2 -20.67 8.57 5.05
CA LEU A 2 -19.90 7.46 5.58
C LEU A 2 -18.83 7.01 4.58
N ILE A 3 -17.59 6.86 5.03
CA ILE A 3 -16.47 6.36 4.21
C ILE A 3 -15.65 5.34 4.99
N GLU A 4 -14.74 4.66 4.29
CA GLU A 4 -13.77 3.75 4.89
C GLU A 4 -12.33 4.17 4.52
N VAL A 5 -11.41 4.06 5.47
CA VAL A 5 -9.97 4.22 5.22
C VAL A 5 -9.27 2.91 5.53
N VAL A 6 -8.47 2.42 4.58
CA VAL A 6 -7.82 1.12 4.64
C VAL A 6 -6.31 1.24 4.44
N TYR A 7 -5.57 0.54 5.30
CA TYR A 7 -4.14 0.31 5.15
C TYR A 7 -3.83 -1.17 5.36
N ALA A 8 -3.24 -1.80 4.34
CA ALA A 8 -2.96 -3.23 4.32
C ALA A 8 -1.44 -3.49 4.36
N LEU A 9 -0.97 -3.93 5.53
CA LEU A 9 0.34 -4.52 5.73
C LEU A 9 0.30 -6.03 5.43
N GLU A 10 1.47 -6.64 5.27
CA GLU A 10 1.59 -8.09 4.98
C GLU A 10 0.92 -8.97 6.05
N LYS A 11 1.03 -8.58 7.32
CA LYS A 11 0.52 -9.35 8.46
C LYS A 11 -0.74 -8.77 9.09
N LYS A 12 -1.15 -7.58 8.68
CA LYS A 12 -2.24 -6.84 9.33
C LYS A 12 -2.95 -5.94 8.33
N GLN A 13 -4.28 -6.00 8.33
CA GLN A 13 -5.12 -5.03 7.65
C GLN A 13 -5.83 -4.17 8.69
N THR A 14 -5.81 -2.87 8.47
CA THR A 14 -6.62 -1.91 9.22
C THR A 14 -7.68 -1.32 8.31
N LEU A 15 -8.93 -1.34 8.77
CA LEU A 15 -10.07 -0.71 8.14
C LEU A 15 -10.77 0.14 9.19
N LEU A 16 -10.93 1.43 8.89
CA LEU A 16 -11.55 2.41 9.77
C LEU A 16 -12.75 3.01 9.04
N SER A 17 -13.95 2.83 9.60
CA SER A 17 -15.15 3.51 9.11
C SER A 17 -15.32 4.82 9.86
N LEU A 18 -15.56 5.92 9.13
CA LEU A 18 -15.76 7.24 9.71
C LEU A 18 -16.78 8.05 8.93
N GLU A 19 -17.49 8.92 9.64
CA GLU A 19 -18.38 9.89 9.04
C GLU A 19 -17.62 11.21 8.82
N VAL A 20 -17.68 11.72 7.58
CA VAL A 20 -17.03 12.97 7.19
C VAL A 20 -18.03 13.92 6.53
N GLN A 21 -17.66 15.19 6.42
CA GLN A 21 -18.48 16.19 5.72
C GLN A 21 -18.44 15.97 4.21
N GLN A 22 -19.52 16.36 3.51
CA GLN A 22 -19.51 16.36 2.05
C GLN A 22 -18.45 17.33 1.53
N GLY A 23 -17.74 16.95 0.45
CA GLY A 23 -16.62 17.74 -0.06
C GLY A 23 -15.27 17.40 0.59
N THR A 24 -15.24 16.51 1.59
CA THR A 24 -13.99 16.03 2.20
C THR A 24 -13.10 15.39 1.13
N THR A 25 -11.84 15.80 1.10
CA THR A 25 -10.82 15.24 0.21
C THR A 25 -10.25 13.94 0.75
N LEU A 26 -9.64 13.16 -0.14
CA LEU A 26 -8.94 11.92 0.21
C LEU A 26 -7.89 12.16 1.31
N LYS A 27 -7.09 13.23 1.21
CA LYS A 27 -6.09 13.59 2.22
C LYS A 27 -6.73 13.86 3.58
N GLN A 28 -7.77 14.69 3.62
CA GLN A 28 -8.46 15.03 4.86
C GLN A 28 -9.07 13.80 5.51
N ALA A 29 -9.64 12.87 4.73
CA ALA A 29 -10.15 11.62 5.27
C ALA A 29 -9.06 10.76 5.93
N ILE A 30 -7.87 10.69 5.33
CA ILE A 30 -6.73 9.97 5.93
C ILE A 30 -6.33 10.65 7.24
N GLU A 31 -6.19 11.98 7.26
CA GLU A 31 -5.84 12.74 8.46
C GLU A 31 -6.88 12.57 9.57
N LEU A 32 -8.17 12.71 9.25
CA LEU A 32 -9.28 12.56 10.20
C LEU A 32 -9.42 11.15 10.75
N SER A 33 -8.96 10.13 10.01
CA SER A 33 -9.04 8.74 10.47
C SER A 33 -8.06 8.40 11.61
N GLY A 34 -7.04 9.23 11.86
CA GLY A 34 -5.98 8.93 12.83
C GLY A 34 -5.07 7.76 12.41
N ILE A 35 -5.18 7.29 11.16
CA ILE A 35 -4.39 6.16 10.67
C ILE A 35 -2.89 6.49 10.59
N LEU A 36 -2.56 7.77 10.42
CA LEU A 36 -1.17 8.27 10.40
C LEU A 36 -0.51 8.18 11.78
N ASP A 37 -1.27 8.40 12.85
CA ASP A 37 -0.77 8.25 14.23
C ASP A 37 -0.52 6.77 14.56
N THR A 38 -1.37 5.88 14.03
CA THR A 38 -1.23 4.43 14.21
C THR A 38 -0.06 3.86 13.39
N TYR A 39 0.23 4.46 12.23
CA TYR A 39 1.25 4.00 11.29
C TYR A 39 2.15 5.16 10.84
N PRO A 40 3.12 5.57 11.68
CA PRO A 40 4.04 6.68 11.37
C PRO A 40 4.92 6.46 10.14
N GLN A 41 4.99 5.23 9.62
CA GLN A 41 5.71 4.90 8.39
C GLN A 41 4.99 5.30 7.10
N ILE A 42 3.71 5.68 7.17
CA ILE A 42 2.96 6.14 5.99
C ILE A 42 3.51 7.50 5.57
N ASP A 43 3.92 7.63 4.32
CA ASP A 43 4.39 8.89 3.73
C ASP A 43 3.50 9.23 2.53
N LEU A 44 2.51 10.10 2.73
CA LEU A 44 1.55 10.48 1.69
C LEU A 44 2.17 11.17 0.46
N LEU A 45 3.43 11.61 0.53
CA LEU A 45 4.14 12.16 -0.62
C LEU A 45 4.73 11.06 -1.51
N LYS A 46 4.99 9.88 -0.95
CA LYS A 46 5.63 8.75 -1.65
C LYS A 46 4.66 7.61 -1.91
N ASP A 47 3.80 7.33 -0.95
CA ASP A 47 2.84 6.25 -0.97
C ASP A 47 1.70 6.60 -1.92
N LYS A 48 1.27 5.61 -2.70
CA LYS A 48 0.13 5.79 -3.60
C LYS A 48 -1.15 5.67 -2.80
N THR A 49 -2.12 6.51 -3.13
CA THR A 49 -3.48 6.42 -2.60
C THR A 49 -4.47 6.03 -3.67
N GLY A 50 -5.61 5.48 -3.26
CA GLY A 50 -6.68 5.09 -4.17
C GLY A 50 -8.06 5.16 -3.55
N ILE A 51 -9.07 5.08 -4.40
CA ILE A 51 -10.47 4.91 -4.05
C ILE A 51 -10.96 3.64 -4.75
N PHE A 52 -11.40 2.64 -3.98
CA PHE A 52 -11.88 1.34 -4.48
C PHE A 52 -10.99 0.73 -5.59
N GLY A 53 -9.71 0.46 -5.28
CA GLY A 53 -8.79 -0.17 -6.22
C GLY A 53 -8.33 0.70 -7.40
N LYS A 54 -8.74 1.97 -7.46
CA LYS A 54 -8.29 2.93 -8.48
C LYS A 54 -7.37 3.97 -7.84
N ILE A 55 -6.20 4.20 -8.45
CA ILE A 55 -5.28 5.25 -7.99
C ILE A 55 -5.98 6.61 -8.07
N ALA A 56 -5.92 7.36 -6.97
CA ALA A 56 -6.54 8.66 -6.80
C ALA A 56 -5.55 9.61 -6.14
N LYS A 57 -5.65 10.90 -6.48
CA LYS A 57 -4.84 11.95 -5.88
C LYS A 57 -5.39 12.34 -4.51
N LEU A 58 -4.53 12.94 -3.70
CA LEU A 58 -4.84 13.43 -2.36
C LEU A 58 -5.96 14.50 -2.32
N ASP A 59 -6.13 15.25 -3.40
CA ASP A 59 -7.14 16.31 -3.57
C ASP A 59 -8.49 15.80 -4.10
N ALA A 60 -8.62 14.50 -4.39
CA ALA A 60 -9.86 13.92 -4.87
C ALA A 60 -10.96 14.06 -3.82
N ILE A 61 -12.13 14.60 -4.23
CA ILE A 61 -13.31 14.71 -3.38
C ILE A 61 -13.97 13.34 -3.26
N LEU A 62 -14.21 12.92 -2.03
CA LEU A 62 -14.85 11.65 -1.72
C LEU A 62 -16.36 11.71 -1.88
N ARG A 63 -16.94 10.54 -2.08
CA ARG A 63 -18.37 10.29 -2.15
C ARG A 63 -18.79 9.35 -1.02
N GLU A 64 -20.09 9.31 -0.77
CA GLU A 64 -20.70 8.36 0.16
C GLU A 64 -20.28 6.93 -0.18
N LYS A 65 -19.84 6.20 0.85
CA LYS A 65 -19.33 4.83 0.82
C LYS A 65 -17.99 4.62 0.11
N ASP A 66 -17.28 5.68 -0.27
CA ASP A 66 -15.93 5.54 -0.83
C ASP A 66 -14.99 4.84 0.18
N ARG A 67 -14.17 3.94 -0.36
CA ARG A 67 -13.08 3.29 0.38
C ARG A 67 -11.74 3.86 -0.07
N VAL A 68 -11.14 4.65 0.80
CA VAL A 68 -9.80 5.20 0.66
C VAL A 68 -8.77 4.12 0.99
N GLU A 69 -7.83 3.88 0.10
CA GLU A 69 -6.80 2.85 0.22
C GLU A 69 -5.42 3.50 0.19
N ILE A 70 -4.57 3.17 1.17
CA ILE A 70 -3.17 3.60 1.24
C ILE A 70 -2.28 2.41 0.83
N TYR A 71 -1.55 2.55 -0.28
CA TYR A 71 -0.71 1.50 -0.84
C TYR A 71 0.73 1.61 -0.36
N ARG A 72 1.37 0.46 -0.12
CA ARG A 72 2.79 0.38 0.22
C ARG A 72 3.68 0.46 -1.02
N PRO A 73 4.90 1.00 -0.90
CA PRO A 73 5.88 0.94 -1.97
C PRO A 73 6.29 -0.52 -2.21
N LEU A 74 6.55 -0.86 -3.47
CA LEU A 74 7.05 -2.19 -3.84
C LEU A 74 8.50 -2.33 -3.37
N ILE A 75 8.77 -3.33 -2.52
CA ILE A 75 10.13 -3.73 -2.19
C ILE A 75 10.61 -4.66 -3.31
N ALA A 76 11.07 -4.10 -4.42
CA ALA A 76 11.80 -4.85 -5.42
C ALA A 76 12.89 -3.98 -6.03
N ASP A 77 14.15 -4.29 -5.70
CA ASP A 77 15.27 -3.99 -6.59
C ASP A 77 15.37 -5.15 -7.60
N PRO A 78 14.80 -5.02 -8.81
CA PRO A 78 14.75 -6.10 -9.80
C PRO A 78 16.13 -6.58 -10.26
N LYS A 79 17.20 -5.84 -9.96
CA LYS A 79 18.57 -6.15 -10.38
C LYS A 79 19.24 -7.20 -9.50
N GLN A 80 18.95 -7.24 -8.19
CA GLN A 80 19.51 -8.25 -7.27
C GLN A 80 18.83 -9.61 -7.41
N VAL A 81 17.49 -9.64 -7.51
CA VAL A 81 16.72 -10.89 -7.63
C VAL A 81 17.07 -11.68 -8.90
N ARG A 82 17.39 -10.99 -10.01
CA ARG A 82 17.89 -11.63 -11.24
C ARG A 82 19.28 -12.25 -11.07
N LYS A 83 20.18 -11.60 -10.31
CA LYS A 83 21.53 -12.13 -10.04
C LYS A 83 21.48 -13.39 -9.18
N ASP A 84 20.66 -13.41 -8.14
CA ASP A 84 20.59 -14.54 -7.21
C ASP A 84 19.99 -15.81 -7.83
N ARG A 85 19.03 -15.67 -8.76
CA ARG A 85 18.48 -16.80 -9.50
C ARG A 85 19.49 -17.43 -10.47
N ALA A 86 20.35 -16.64 -11.11
CA ALA A 86 21.39 -17.16 -11.99
C ALA A 86 22.49 -17.92 -11.22
N ALA A 87 22.78 -17.52 -9.97
CA ALA A 87 23.79 -18.18 -9.14
C ALA A 87 23.36 -19.58 -8.63
N LYS A 88 22.08 -19.75 -8.27
CA LYS A 88 21.56 -21.02 -7.71
C LYS A 88 21.38 -22.15 -8.74
N GLY A 89 21.45 -21.86 -10.04
CA GLY A 89 21.34 -22.87 -11.10
C GLY A 89 22.64 -23.61 -11.44
N LYS A 90 23.79 -23.20 -10.90
CA LYS A 90 25.12 -23.75 -11.27
C LYS A 90 25.65 -24.86 -10.34
N THR A 91 24.98 -25.20 -9.24
CA THR A 91 25.52 -26.13 -8.23
C THR A 91 25.05 -27.59 -8.33
N MET A 92 24.29 -27.99 -9.37
CA MET A 92 23.77 -29.37 -9.50
C MET A 92 24.36 -30.19 -10.67
N ARG A 93 25.61 -29.95 -11.11
CA ARG A 93 26.33 -30.88 -12.02
C ARG A 93 27.82 -30.98 -11.67
N SER A 94 28.16 -31.60 -10.54
CA SER A 94 29.52 -32.14 -10.34
C SER A 94 29.59 -33.14 -9.18
N SER A 95 29.11 -34.37 -9.40
CA SER A 95 29.54 -35.62 -8.73
C SER A 95 28.62 -36.72 -9.26
N LYS A 96 29.04 -37.85 -9.82
CA LYS A 96 30.29 -38.60 -9.63
C LYS A 96 30.44 -39.55 -10.82
N LYS A 97 31.65 -39.64 -11.38
CA LYS A 97 32.07 -40.64 -12.37
C LYS A 97 33.06 -41.54 -11.62
N THR A 98 32.64 -42.72 -11.19
CA THR A 98 33.51 -43.89 -10.93
C THR A 98 32.65 -45.12 -10.86
#